data_AF-A0A2T4DUQ2-F1
#
_entry.id   AF-A0A2T4DUQ2-F1
#
_cell.length_a   1.000
_cell.length_b   1.000
_cell.length_c   1.000
_cell.angle_alpha   90.00
_cell.angle_beta   90.00
_cell.angle_gamma   90.00
#
_symmetry.space_group_name_H-M   'P 1'
#
loop_
_entity.id
_entity.type
_entity.pdbx_description
1 polymer ?
#
loop_
_entity_poly.entity_id
_entity_poly.type
_entity_poly.pdbx_seq_one_letter_code
_entity_poly.pdbx_strand_id
1 'polypeptide(L)'
;MAKAVVQSDVFQAEIDFLHEVRALAEDQTIPEAKVKENYKALCNKYERLIGEAKLLTSVSDRLHSKLNEANEKLKKQSDEINKINDDLKVNNQLLQDTIDQLVKAKVGRKASSIVLLIAIILFIISEGLLEPLVEQEFGNDQIGFIFKLGIAILLKPIDVIVERYMMRKALKSNSSRVINH
;
A
#
# COMPACT_ATOMS: atom_id res chain seq x y z
N MET A 1 30.56 9.12 7.46
CA MET A 1 31.81 9.90 7.49
C MET A 1 31.59 11.19 6.73
N ALA A 2 31.14 12.25 7.40
CA ALA A 2 30.72 13.49 6.74
C ALA A 2 31.40 14.70 7.40
N LYS A 3 32.19 15.41 6.60
CA LYS A 3 32.35 16.88 6.64
C LYS A 3 32.86 17.52 7.95
N ALA A 4 34.00 17.05 8.46
CA ALA A 4 34.79 17.81 9.45
C ALA A 4 35.76 18.84 8.84
N VAL A 5 35.79 19.00 7.50
CA VAL A 5 36.92 19.61 6.78
C VAL A 5 36.75 21.11 6.45
N VAL A 6 35.63 21.76 6.79
CA VAL A 6 35.39 23.15 6.32
C VAL A 6 35.42 24.19 7.45
N GLN A 7 35.56 23.78 8.71
CA GLN A 7 35.45 24.70 9.84
C GLN A 7 36.79 25.39 10.21
N SER A 8 37.94 24.87 9.80
CA SER A 8 39.26 25.47 10.14
C SER A 8 39.61 26.69 9.30
N ASP A 9 39.29 26.70 8.00
CA ASP A 9 39.77 27.77 7.11
C ASP A 9 38.95 29.07 7.18
N VAL A 10 37.70 29.02 7.65
CA VAL A 10 36.78 30.16 7.60
C VAL A 10 37.22 31.32 8.51
N PHE A 11 37.97 31.03 9.58
CA PHE A 11 38.45 32.03 10.54
C PHE A 11 39.97 32.15 10.57
N GLN A 12 40.67 31.49 9.64
CA GLN A 12 42.13 31.45 9.68
C GLN A 12 42.74 32.85 9.46
N ALA A 13 42.15 33.66 8.57
CA ALA A 13 42.54 35.06 8.36
C ALA A 13 42.28 35.95 9.58
N GLU A 14 41.21 35.72 10.34
CA GLU A 14 40.93 36.41 11.60
C GLU A 14 41.91 36.01 12.72
N ILE A 15 42.29 34.74 12.79
CA ILE A 15 43.31 34.24 13.72
C ILE A 15 44.67 34.84 13.40
N ASP A 16 45.04 34.88 12.11
CA ASP A 16 46.31 35.46 11.65
C ASP A 16 46.37 36.96 11.95
N PHE A 17 45.26 37.68 11.74
CA PHE A 17 45.15 39.11 12.09
C PHE A 17 45.25 39.36 13.60
N LEU A 18 44.66 38.51 14.44
CA LEU A 18 44.80 38.60 15.89
C LEU A 18 46.25 38.37 16.35
N HIS A 19 46.94 37.42 15.73
CA HIS A 19 48.35 37.18 15.96
C HIS A 19 49.21 38.39 15.55
N GLU A 20 48.89 39.02 14.42
CA GLU A 20 49.56 40.23 13.93
C GLU A 20 49.38 41.42 14.88
N VAL A 21 48.16 41.64 15.36
CA VAL A 21 47.85 42.72 16.33
C VAL A 21 48.46 42.43 17.70
N ARG A 22 48.52 41.17 18.14
CA ARG A 22 49.21 40.78 19.38
C ARG A 22 50.72 40.99 19.30
N ALA A 23 51.34 40.66 18.16
CA ALA A 23 52.77 40.89 17.94
C ALA A 23 53.11 42.40 17.95
N LEU A 24 52.21 43.24 17.41
CA LEU A 24 52.35 44.70 17.47
C LEU A 24 52.14 45.26 18.89
N ALA A 25 51.36 44.60 19.74
CA ALA A 25 51.16 45.03 21.13
C ALA A 25 52.37 44.74 22.05
N GLU A 26 53.24 43.78 21.67
CA GLU A 26 54.48 43.47 22.40
C GLU A 26 55.65 44.39 22.02
N ASP A 27 55.57 45.09 20.88
CA ASP A 27 56.59 46.02 20.40
C ASP A 27 56.41 47.43 21.00
N GLN A 28 57.26 47.79 21.97
CA GLN A 28 57.19 49.07 22.69
C GLN A 28 57.64 50.29 21.85
N THR A 29 58.05 50.09 20.60
CA THR A 29 58.55 51.16 19.71
C THR A 29 57.48 51.80 18.82
N ILE A 30 56.23 51.34 18.91
CA ILE A 30 55.15 51.80 18.03
C ILE A 30 54.61 53.18 18.48
N PRO A 31 54.50 54.16 17.56
CA PRO A 31 53.87 55.44 17.86
C PRO A 31 52.41 55.28 18.31
N GLU A 32 52.02 56.00 19.36
CA GLU A 32 50.68 55.96 19.99
C GLU A 32 49.52 56.15 18.99
N ALA A 33 49.76 56.93 17.91
CA ALA A 33 48.82 57.12 16.81
C ALA A 33 48.49 55.82 16.04
N LYS A 34 49.49 54.95 15.83
CA LYS A 34 49.35 53.70 15.07
C LYS A 34 48.64 52.62 15.89
N VAL A 35 48.82 52.64 17.21
CA VAL A 35 48.07 51.80 18.16
C VAL A 35 46.59 52.13 18.10
N LYS A 36 46.24 53.42 18.11
CA LYS A 36 44.84 53.88 18.05
C LYS A 36 44.16 53.51 16.74
N GLU A 37 44.88 53.56 15.62
CA GLU A 37 44.41 53.16 14.30
C GLU A 37 44.15 51.65 14.23
N ASN A 38 45.10 50.82 14.68
CA ASN A 38 44.96 49.36 14.70
C ASN A 38 43.82 48.90 15.63
N TYR A 39 43.65 49.56 16.77
CA TYR A 39 42.54 49.26 17.68
C TYR A 39 41.18 49.57 17.04
N LYS A 40 41.09 50.67 16.29
CA LYS A 40 39.88 51.04 15.54
C LYS A 40 39.58 50.03 14.42
N ALA A 41 40.62 49.56 13.72
CA ALA A 41 40.48 48.51 12.71
C ALA A 41 40.03 47.16 13.31
N LEU A 42 40.55 46.81 14.48
CA LEU A 42 40.16 45.62 15.24
C LEU A 42 38.68 45.69 15.65
N CYS A 43 38.24 46.82 16.22
CA CYS A 43 36.84 47.04 16.59
C CYS A 43 35.90 46.88 15.38
N ASN A 44 36.23 47.49 14.25
CA ASN A 44 35.40 47.39 13.03
C ASN A 44 35.31 45.95 12.49
N LYS A 45 36.42 45.20 12.51
CA LYS A 45 36.43 43.79 12.08
C LYS A 45 35.57 42.90 12.99
N TYR A 46 35.70 43.07 14.31
CA TYR A 46 34.87 42.33 15.27
C TYR A 46 33.39 42.67 15.17
N GLU A 47 33.05 43.95 14.93
CA GLU A 47 31.67 44.36 14.71
C GLU A 47 31.08 43.67 13.47
N ARG A 48 31.85 43.56 12.39
CA ARG A 48 31.44 42.83 11.18
C ARG A 48 31.26 41.34 11.45
N LEU A 49 32.21 40.71 12.15
CA LEU A 49 32.16 39.30 12.51
C LEU A 49 30.93 38.96 13.37
N ILE A 50 30.60 39.82 14.35
CA ILE A 50 29.40 39.67 15.18
C ILE A 50 28.14 39.81 14.33
N GLY A 51 28.13 40.73 13.36
CA GLY A 51 27.04 40.87 12.40
C GLY A 51 26.83 39.61 11.55
N GLU A 52 27.91 39.06 11.01
CA GLU A 52 27.91 37.82 10.23
C GLU A 52 27.46 36.60 11.07
N ALA A 53 27.92 36.50 12.32
CA ALA A 53 27.48 35.46 13.25
C ALA A 53 25.98 35.54 13.58
N LYS A 54 25.44 36.76 13.79
CA LYS A 54 23.99 36.96 13.99
C LYS A 54 23.19 36.52 12.77
N LEU A 55 23.64 36.87 11.57
CA LEU A 55 23.01 36.43 10.33
C LEU A 55 23.01 34.91 10.23
N LEU A 56 24.15 34.26 10.46
CA LEU A 56 24.27 32.80 10.45
C LEU A 56 23.29 32.14 11.42
N THR A 57 23.22 32.62 12.67
CA THR A 57 22.26 32.10 13.66
C THR A 57 20.82 32.28 13.18
N SER A 58 20.45 33.47 12.69
CA SER A 58 19.09 33.72 12.20
C SER A 58 18.69 32.84 11.01
N VAL A 59 19.64 32.58 10.10
CA VAL A 59 19.43 31.69 8.97
C VAL A 59 19.28 30.24 9.46
N SER A 60 20.11 29.83 10.42
CA SER A 60 20.04 28.50 11.04
C SER A 60 18.69 28.27 11.71
N ASP A 61 18.21 29.23 12.51
CA ASP A 61 16.90 29.18 13.16
C ASP A 61 15.77 29.05 12.13
N ARG A 62 15.85 29.82 11.04
CA ARG A 62 14.88 29.75 9.94
C ARG A 62 14.93 28.41 9.22
N LEU A 63 16.11 27.82 9.06
CA LEU A 63 16.28 26.52 8.43
C LEU A 63 15.74 25.39 9.31
N HIS A 64 16.01 25.45 10.61
CA HIS A 64 15.44 24.54 11.60
C HIS A 64 13.91 24.62 11.60
N SER A 65 13.34 25.83 11.57
CA SER A 65 11.89 26.04 11.48
C SER A 65 11.30 25.40 10.21
N LYS A 66 11.89 25.67 9.04
CA LYS A 66 11.46 25.07 7.76
C LYS A 66 11.59 23.55 7.73
N LEU A 67 12.67 23.01 8.30
CA LEU A 67 12.90 21.58 8.38
C LEU A 67 11.83 20.92 9.26
N ASN A 68 11.49 21.55 10.39
CA ASN A 68 10.46 21.05 11.28
C ASN A 68 9.08 21.09 10.60
N GLU A 69 8.75 22.16 9.89
CA GLU A 69 7.51 22.28 9.13
C GLU A 69 7.41 21.23 8.00
N ALA A 70 8.50 21.00 7.27
CA ALA A 70 8.57 19.98 6.24
C ALA A 70 8.39 18.58 6.82
N ASN A 71 9.02 18.30 7.97
CA ASN A 71 8.90 17.02 8.64
C ASN A 71 7.47 16.78 9.16
N GLU A 72 6.82 17.81 9.70
CA GLU A 72 5.42 17.72 10.11
C GLU A 72 4.48 17.47 8.92
N LYS A 73 4.71 18.13 7.78
CA LYS A 73 3.96 17.87 6.53
C LYS A 73 4.16 16.44 6.03
N LEU A 74 5.40 15.94 6.01
CA LEU A 74 5.70 14.56 5.63
C LEU A 74 5.01 13.56 6.55
N LYS A 75 5.01 13.81 7.86
CA LYS A 75 4.30 12.98 8.82
C LYS A 75 2.79 12.94 8.54
N LYS A 76 2.17 14.09 8.31
CA LYS A 76 0.74 14.17 7.94
C LYS A 76 0.44 13.42 6.64
N GLN A 77 1.27 13.58 5.62
CA GLN A 77 1.11 12.86 4.35
C GLN A 77 1.28 11.35 4.53
N SER A 78 2.24 10.91 5.35
CA SER A 78 2.42 9.49 5.65
C SER A 78 1.19 8.91 6.37
N ASP A 79 0.64 9.63 7.34
CA ASP A 79 -0.57 9.21 8.05
C ASP A 79 -1.79 9.14 7.12
N GLU A 80 -1.91 10.08 6.17
CA GLU A 80 -2.97 10.09 5.17
C GLU A 80 -2.85 8.95 4.16
N ILE A 81 -1.65 8.67 3.66
CA ILE A 81 -1.38 7.52 2.79
C ILE A 81 -1.73 6.20 3.49
N ASN A 82 -1.39 6.07 4.76
CA ASN A 82 -1.71 4.87 5.53
C ASN A 82 -3.23 4.68 5.64
N LYS A 83 -4.00 5.74 5.94
CA LYS A 83 -5.47 5.68 5.96
C LYS A 83 -6.05 5.28 4.61
N ILE A 84 -5.57 5.90 3.53
CA ILE A 84 -6.03 5.56 2.18
C ILE A 84 -5.75 4.10 1.84
N ASN A 85 -4.57 3.58 2.20
CA ASN A 85 -4.25 2.17 1.98
C ASN A 85 -5.17 1.23 2.76
N ASP A 86 -5.48 1.56 4.02
CA ASP A 86 -6.41 0.77 4.83
C ASP A 86 -7.82 0.77 4.21
N ASP A 87 -8.33 1.93 3.79
CA ASP A 87 -9.62 2.05 3.10
C ASP A 87 -9.62 1.26 1.77
N LEU A 88 -8.53 1.32 1.01
CA LEU A 88 -8.40 0.60 -0.26
C LEU A 88 -8.36 -0.91 -0.05
N LYS A 89 -7.77 -1.38 1.05
CA LYS A 89 -7.77 -2.80 1.43
C LYS A 89 -9.16 -3.28 1.82
N VAL A 90 -9.89 -2.50 2.61
CA VAL A 90 -11.29 -2.80 2.97
C VAL A 90 -12.16 -2.83 1.72
N ASN A 91 -12.05 -1.83 0.85
CA ASN A 91 -12.81 -1.78 -0.39
C ASN A 91 -12.51 -2.94 -1.33
N ASN A 92 -11.24 -3.35 -1.47
CA ASN A 92 -10.89 -4.53 -2.26
C ASN A 92 -11.51 -5.81 -1.71
N GLN A 93 -11.54 -5.98 -0.38
CA GLN A 93 -12.20 -7.13 0.25
C GLN A 93 -13.71 -7.13 -0.02
N LEU A 94 -14.37 -5.98 0.17
CA LEU A 94 -15.80 -5.83 -0.12
C LEU A 94 -16.14 -6.11 -1.59
N LEU A 95 -15.28 -5.66 -2.52
CA LEU A 95 -15.46 -5.93 -3.94
C LEU A 95 -15.29 -7.42 -4.25
N GLN A 96 -14.31 -8.10 -3.65
CA GLN A 96 -14.15 -9.54 -3.80
C GLN A 96 -15.36 -10.30 -3.27
N ASP A 97 -15.84 -9.96 -2.08
CA ASP A 97 -17.03 -10.58 -1.48
C ASP A 97 -18.27 -10.35 -2.35
N THR A 98 -18.42 -9.13 -2.90
CA THR A 98 -19.54 -8.79 -3.79
C THR A 98 -19.45 -9.57 -5.10
N ILE A 99 -18.26 -9.68 -5.69
CA ILE A 99 -18.03 -10.49 -6.90
C ILE A 99 -18.37 -11.95 -6.62
N ASP A 100 -17.93 -12.50 -5.49
CA ASP A 100 -18.21 -13.88 -5.11
C ASP A 100 -19.71 -14.12 -4.93
N GLN A 101 -20.43 -13.19 -4.29
CA GLN A 101 -21.89 -13.26 -4.15
C GLN A 101 -22.61 -13.19 -5.50
N LEU A 102 -22.25 -12.24 -6.36
CA LEU A 102 -22.86 -12.08 -7.69
C LEU A 102 -22.57 -13.29 -8.59
N VAL A 103 -21.34 -13.81 -8.57
CA VAL A 103 -20.96 -15.02 -9.29
C VAL A 103 -21.73 -16.21 -8.75
N LYS A 104 -21.81 -16.39 -7.43
CA LYS A 104 -22.58 -17.47 -6.79
C LYS A 104 -24.04 -17.42 -7.19
N ALA A 105 -24.68 -16.25 -7.15
CA ALA A 105 -26.08 -16.09 -7.54
C ALA A 105 -26.31 -16.37 -9.05
N LYS A 106 -25.42 -15.88 -9.92
CA LYS A 106 -25.55 -16.04 -11.39
C LYS A 106 -25.24 -17.46 -11.84
N VAL A 107 -24.20 -18.08 -11.27
CA VAL A 107 -23.79 -19.45 -11.57
C VAL A 107 -24.78 -20.44 -10.96
N GLY A 108 -25.26 -20.20 -9.74
CA GLY A 108 -26.32 -20.99 -9.12
C GLY A 108 -27.56 -21.08 -10.01
N ARG A 109 -28.09 -19.94 -10.49
CA ARG A 109 -29.25 -19.94 -11.42
C ARG A 109 -29.00 -20.75 -12.71
N LYS A 110 -27.82 -20.61 -13.31
CA LYS A 110 -27.45 -21.36 -14.52
C LYS A 110 -27.28 -22.85 -14.26
N ALA A 111 -26.62 -23.22 -13.16
CA ALA A 111 -26.42 -24.61 -12.76
C ALA A 111 -27.76 -25.29 -12.47
N SER A 112 -28.64 -24.64 -11.71
CA SER A 112 -30.00 -25.16 -11.45
C SER A 112 -30.80 -25.38 -12.74
N SER A 113 -30.65 -24.50 -13.74
CA SER A 113 -31.34 -24.67 -15.04
C SER A 113 -30.84 -25.90 -15.81
N ILE A 114 -29.52 -26.15 -15.80
CA ILE A 114 -28.92 -27.31 -16.44
C ILE A 114 -29.31 -28.60 -15.71
N VAL A 115 -29.24 -28.58 -14.38
CA VAL A 115 -29.71 -29.66 -13.52
C VAL A 115 -31.16 -30.02 -13.81
N LEU A 116 -32.05 -29.02 -13.89
CA LEU A 116 -33.46 -29.23 -14.20
C LEU A 116 -33.64 -29.91 -15.57
N LEU A 117 -32.87 -29.48 -16.57
CA LEU A 117 -32.91 -30.08 -17.90
C LEU A 117 -32.43 -31.54 -17.89
N ILE A 118 -31.35 -31.84 -17.15
CA ILE A 118 -30.87 -33.22 -16.96
C ILE A 118 -31.92 -34.07 -16.25
N ALA A 119 -32.58 -33.53 -15.22
CA ALA A 119 -33.65 -34.22 -14.50
C ALA A 119 -34.84 -34.55 -15.43
N ILE A 120 -35.23 -33.62 -16.31
CA ILE A 120 -36.28 -33.84 -17.31
C ILE A 120 -35.87 -34.96 -18.29
N ILE A 121 -34.64 -34.93 -18.80
CA ILE A 121 -34.15 -35.96 -19.74
C ILE A 121 -34.11 -37.35 -19.04
N LEU A 122 -33.59 -37.41 -17.81
CA LEU A 122 -33.56 -38.64 -17.03
C LEU A 122 -34.97 -39.16 -16.71
N PHE A 123 -35.92 -38.26 -16.45
CA PHE A 123 -37.32 -38.64 -16.23
C PHE A 123 -37.91 -39.30 -17.48
N ILE A 124 -37.71 -38.72 -18.66
CA ILE A 124 -38.19 -39.29 -19.95
C ILE A 124 -37.55 -40.64 -20.23
N ILE A 125 -36.24 -40.80 -20.01
CA ILE A 125 -35.55 -42.09 -20.16
C ILE A 125 -36.08 -43.10 -19.14
N SER A 126 -36.35 -42.66 -17.92
CA SER A 126 -36.88 -43.52 -16.87
C SER A 126 -38.29 -44.03 -17.19
N GLU A 127 -39.16 -43.18 -17.73
CA GLU A 127 -40.54 -43.54 -18.08
C GLU A 127 -40.62 -44.32 -19.40
N GLY A 128 -39.86 -43.91 -20.42
CA GLY A 128 -39.94 -44.51 -21.76
C GLY A 128 -39.14 -45.80 -21.97
N LEU A 129 -38.05 -46.01 -21.20
CA LEU A 129 -37.18 -47.18 -21.37
C LEU A 129 -37.16 -48.08 -20.12
N LEU A 130 -36.96 -47.51 -18.93
CA LEU A 130 -36.80 -48.32 -17.72
C LEU A 130 -38.11 -48.96 -17.25
N GLU A 131 -39.23 -48.24 -17.32
CA GLU A 131 -40.53 -48.74 -16.86
C GLU A 131 -41.02 -49.98 -17.63
N PRO A 132 -41.04 -50.03 -18.98
CA PRO A 132 -41.47 -51.24 -19.69
C PRO A 132 -40.51 -52.43 -19.50
N LEU A 133 -39.21 -52.18 -19.32
CA LEU A 133 -38.23 -53.23 -19.02
C LEU A 133 -38.44 -53.84 -17.63
N VAL A 134 -38.77 -53.01 -16.63
CA VAL A 134 -39.03 -53.46 -15.26
C VAL A 134 -40.38 -54.17 -15.17
N GLU A 135 -41.42 -53.69 -15.86
CA GLU A 135 -42.71 -54.39 -15.95
C GLU A 135 -42.59 -55.77 -16.61
N GLN A 136 -41.78 -55.88 -17.67
CA GLN A 136 -41.57 -57.15 -18.38
C GLN A 136 -40.86 -58.22 -17.52
N GLU A 137 -39.90 -57.81 -16.69
CA GLU A 137 -39.08 -58.75 -15.90
C GLU A 137 -39.64 -59.01 -14.49
N PHE A 138 -40.30 -58.03 -13.87
CA PHE A 138 -40.68 -58.11 -12.46
C PHE A 138 -42.19 -58.06 -12.19
N GLY A 139 -43.01 -57.71 -13.19
CA GLY A 139 -44.49 -57.79 -13.14
C GLY A 139 -45.16 -57.09 -11.95
N ASN A 140 -44.44 -56.21 -11.24
CA ASN A 140 -44.87 -55.61 -9.99
C ASN A 140 -44.59 -54.10 -9.99
N ASP A 141 -45.66 -53.32 -10.13
CA ASP A 141 -45.67 -51.85 -10.18
C ASP A 141 -44.92 -51.19 -9.02
N GLN A 142 -44.83 -51.85 -7.87
CA GLN A 142 -44.14 -51.34 -6.69
C GLN A 142 -42.62 -51.18 -6.90
N ILE A 143 -42.01 -52.02 -7.74
CA ILE A 143 -40.57 -51.97 -8.01
C ILE A 143 -40.22 -50.75 -8.87
N GLY A 144 -41.09 -50.39 -9.83
CA GLY A 144 -40.93 -49.16 -10.62
C GLY A 144 -40.92 -47.91 -9.73
N PHE A 145 -41.74 -47.88 -8.69
CA PHE A 145 -41.80 -46.76 -7.74
C PHE A 145 -40.51 -46.62 -6.90
N ILE A 146 -39.93 -47.75 -6.46
CA ILE A 146 -38.66 -47.77 -5.71
C ILE A 146 -37.50 -47.30 -6.60
N PHE A 147 -37.47 -47.72 -7.87
CA PHE A 147 -36.46 -47.25 -8.83
C PHE A 147 -36.55 -45.74 -9.06
N LYS A 148 -37.75 -45.19 -9.26
CA LYS A 148 -37.96 -43.74 -9.39
C LYS A 148 -37.45 -42.98 -8.17
N LEU A 149 -37.74 -43.48 -6.97
CA LEU A 149 -37.27 -42.89 -5.71
C LEU A 149 -35.75 -42.99 -5.56
N GLY A 150 -35.15 -44.11 -5.98
CA GLY A 150 -33.70 -44.32 -6.00
C GLY A 150 -32.98 -43.34 -6.93
N ILE A 151 -33.51 -43.14 -8.15
CA ILE A 151 -32.96 -42.18 -9.12
C ILE A 151 -33.10 -40.74 -8.60
N ALA A 152 -34.24 -40.38 -8.00
CA ALA A 152 -34.46 -39.05 -7.42
C ALA A 152 -33.48 -38.75 -6.28
N ILE A 153 -33.15 -39.73 -5.44
CA ILE A 153 -32.14 -39.60 -4.38
C ILE A 153 -30.73 -39.44 -4.98
N LEU A 154 -30.44 -40.14 -6.08
CA LEU A 154 -29.15 -40.07 -6.80
C LEU A 154 -28.92 -38.76 -7.56
N LEU A 155 -29.97 -38.04 -7.94
CA LEU A 155 -29.87 -36.73 -8.59
C LEU A 155 -29.31 -35.65 -7.65
N LYS A 156 -29.74 -35.66 -6.38
CA LYS A 156 -29.34 -34.65 -5.39
C LYS A 156 -27.82 -34.48 -5.20
N PRO A 157 -27.00 -35.55 -5.08
CA PRO A 157 -25.54 -35.40 -5.01
C PRO A 157 -24.94 -34.89 -6.33
N ILE A 158 -25.51 -35.25 -7.48
CA ILE A 158 -25.07 -34.76 -8.80
C ILE A 158 -25.25 -33.24 -8.87
N ASP A 159 -26.37 -32.71 -8.38
CA ASP A 159 -26.65 -31.28 -8.36
C ASP A 159 -25.57 -30.50 -7.60
N VAL A 160 -25.21 -30.97 -6.40
CA VAL A 160 -24.19 -30.33 -5.56
C VAL A 160 -22.81 -30.37 -6.23
N ILE A 161 -22.48 -31.47 -6.93
CA ILE A 161 -21.21 -31.62 -7.63
C ILE A 161 -21.14 -30.67 -8.85
N VAL A 162 -22.19 -30.63 -9.66
CA VAL A 162 -22.27 -29.77 -10.85
C VAL A 162 -22.22 -28.30 -10.44
N GLU A 163 -22.96 -27.91 -9.40
CA GLU A 163 -22.92 -26.55 -8.86
C GLU A 163 -21.51 -26.17 -8.37
N ARG A 164 -20.86 -27.04 -7.58
CA ARG A 164 -19.49 -26.79 -7.10
C ARG A 164 -18.48 -26.70 -8.25
N TYR A 165 -18.59 -27.56 -9.25
CA TYR A 165 -17.68 -27.56 -10.40
C TYR A 165 -17.82 -26.29 -11.23
N MET A 166 -19.05 -25.89 -11.56
CA MET A 166 -19.32 -24.65 -12.30
C MET A 166 -18.88 -23.42 -11.51
N MET A 167 -19.10 -23.40 -10.20
CA MET A 167 -18.68 -22.30 -9.32
C MET A 167 -17.16 -22.13 -9.30
N ARG A 168 -16.40 -23.22 -9.13
CA ARG A 168 -14.92 -23.21 -9.18
C ARG A 168 -14.40 -22.72 -10.53
N LYS A 169 -15.01 -23.16 -11.63
CA LYS A 169 -14.62 -22.74 -12.98
C LYS A 169 -14.89 -21.24 -13.23
N ALA A 170 -16.05 -20.74 -12.78
CA ALA A 170 -16.44 -19.35 -12.96
C ALA A 170 -15.58 -18.38 -12.14
N LEU A 171 -15.29 -18.74 -10.88
CA LEU A 171 -14.42 -17.95 -10.00
C LEU A 171 -12.99 -17.86 -10.55
N LYS A 172 -12.43 -18.98 -11.01
CA LYS A 172 -11.08 -19.03 -11.61
C LYS A 172 -10.99 -18.20 -12.89
N SER A 173 -12.00 -18.25 -13.77
CA SER A 173 -12.03 -17.48 -15.01
C SER A 173 -12.16 -15.97 -14.79
N ASN A 174 -12.92 -15.54 -13.78
CA ASN A 174 -13.05 -14.11 -13.49
C ASN A 174 -11.79 -13.55 -12.81
N SER A 175 -11.16 -14.31 -11.92
CA SER A 175 -9.91 -13.91 -11.26
C SER A 175 -8.78 -13.67 -12.27
N SER A 176 -8.67 -14.49 -13.33
CA SER A 176 -7.70 -14.29 -14.41
C SER A 176 -7.99 -13.08 -15.32
N ARG A 177 -9.21 -12.54 -15.30
CA ARG A 177 -9.59 -11.38 -16.12
C ARG A 177 -9.30 -10.05 -15.44
N VAL A 178 -9.24 -10.04 -14.10
CA VAL A 178 -8.92 -8.84 -13.29
C VAL A 178 -7.41 -8.56 -13.24
N ILE A 179 -6.55 -9.58 -13.45
CA ILE A 179 -5.08 -9.43 -13.38
C ILE A 179 -4.48 -8.89 -14.69
N ASN A 180 -5.21 -8.95 -15.82
CA ASN A 180 -4.73 -8.51 -17.14
C ASN A 180 -5.19 -7.10 -17.52
N HIS A 181 -5.67 -6.30 -16.55
CA HIS A 181 -6.11 -4.91 -16.76
C HIS A 181 -5.51 -4.01 -15.68
#